data_AF-A0A2E0HIF5-F1
#
_entry.id   AF-A0A2E0HIF5-F1
#
_cell.length_a   1.000
_cell.length_b   1.000
_cell.length_c   1.000
_cell.angle_alpha   90.00
_cell.angle_beta   90.00
_cell.angle_gamma   90.00
#
_symmetry.space_group_name_H-M   'P 1'
#
loop_
_entity.id
_entity.type
_entity.pdbx_description
1 polymer ?
#
loop_
_entity_poly.entity_id
_entity_poly.type
_entity_poly.pdbx_seq_one_letter_code
_entity_poly.pdbx_strand_id
1 'polypeptide(L)'
;MSRFLITLLLMLSGLPLKAAQLQLDPAQDQQLLGNHIEYVEDSSHQLQVADILSLPPSAWTRNQKETFNQGYNGSIWWLRLRLQNPTTRPQERLLEIGYPVLDQIAAYIYDEAGNRIRTLRLGDKYPFRERPVDHRHFVIPLEWQPQQTLVIYLAVRSASSVQVPMVLWQEQAFYNHDRSQVLMHGVYYGIMLVMVMYNLFIFLAMGERNYLYYVLFVCCMPLFLASLTGFGFQYLWPEATRWNDQAILVTLAMAVCFGSLFTHNFLNATALHNFYRHLGQLLAAGAVLIAMLAMLLPYNVVIRILIPYAAVTCCYGFSLGIYRWVSGGISAKYYTIA
;
A
#
# COMPACT_ATOMS: atom_id res chain seq x y z
N MET A 1 -53.40 -18.34 12.99
CA MET A 1 -52.79 -17.90 11.71
C MET A 1 -51.38 -17.31 11.83
N SER A 2 -50.95 -16.71 12.96
CA SER A 2 -49.60 -16.09 13.05
C SER A 2 -48.44 -17.09 13.18
N ARG A 3 -48.65 -18.29 13.73
CA ARG A 3 -47.60 -19.32 13.84
C ARG A 3 -47.21 -19.94 12.49
N PHE A 4 -48.14 -19.98 11.53
CA PHE A 4 -47.87 -20.49 10.18
C PHE A 4 -47.08 -19.50 9.31
N LEU A 5 -47.23 -18.19 9.57
CA LEU A 5 -46.44 -17.16 8.88
C LEU A 5 -44.98 -17.16 9.34
N ILE A 6 -44.71 -17.45 10.62
CA ILE A 6 -43.36 -17.47 11.18
C ILE A 6 -42.58 -18.70 10.70
N THR A 7 -43.23 -19.86 10.56
CA THR A 7 -42.61 -21.05 9.96
C THR A 7 -42.40 -20.89 8.45
N LEU A 8 -43.27 -20.16 7.74
CA LEU A 8 -43.06 -19.85 6.32
C LEU A 8 -41.90 -18.86 6.11
N LEU A 9 -41.70 -17.89 7.02
CA LEU A 9 -40.55 -16.97 6.97
C LEU A 9 -39.21 -17.65 7.32
N LEU A 10 -39.23 -18.68 8.18
CA LEU A 10 -38.04 -19.46 8.54
C LEU A 10 -37.68 -20.55 7.52
N MET A 11 -38.61 -20.98 6.66
CA MET A 11 -38.29 -21.89 5.54
C MET A 11 -37.78 -21.17 4.28
N LEU A 12 -37.95 -19.84 4.19
CA LEU A 12 -37.43 -19.03 3.08
C LEU A 12 -35.97 -18.56 3.26
N SER A 13 -35.34 -18.81 4.42
CA SER A 13 -33.91 -18.53 4.66
C SER A 13 -32.97 -19.66 4.22
N GLY A 14 -33.51 -20.75 3.66
CA GLY A 14 -32.77 -21.92 3.21
C GLY A 14 -32.40 -21.92 1.71
N LEU A 15 -32.51 -20.80 1.00
CA LEU A 15 -31.94 -20.75 -0.35
C LEU A 15 -30.42 -20.93 -0.21
N PRO A 16 -29.80 -21.92 -0.88
CA PRO A 16 -28.34 -21.96 -0.96
C PRO A 16 -27.94 -20.63 -1.58
N LEU A 17 -27.26 -19.79 -0.80
CA LEU A 17 -26.63 -18.59 -1.30
C LEU A 17 -25.57 -19.08 -2.28
N LYS A 18 -25.96 -19.29 -3.54
CA LYS A 18 -25.03 -19.56 -4.63
C LYS A 18 -23.99 -18.45 -4.52
N ALA A 19 -22.72 -18.83 -4.40
CA ALA A 19 -21.60 -17.90 -4.41
C ALA A 19 -21.88 -16.85 -5.48
N ALA A 20 -21.89 -15.57 -5.10
CA ALA A 20 -22.29 -14.49 -5.98
C ALA A 20 -21.25 -14.38 -7.10
N GLN A 21 -21.47 -15.12 -8.19
CA GLN A 21 -20.69 -15.05 -9.41
C GLN A 21 -20.78 -13.62 -9.92
N LEU A 22 -19.64 -12.97 -10.08
CA LEU A 22 -19.60 -11.69 -10.75
C LEU A 22 -19.79 -11.93 -12.24
N GLN A 23 -20.90 -11.44 -12.77
CA GLN A 23 -21.07 -11.31 -14.21
C GLN A 23 -20.27 -10.10 -14.65
N LEU A 24 -19.33 -10.31 -15.59
CA LEU A 24 -18.66 -9.21 -16.26
C LEU A 24 -19.72 -8.28 -16.85
N ASP A 25 -19.65 -7.00 -16.53
CA ASP A 25 -20.40 -5.97 -17.24
C ASP A 25 -19.51 -5.44 -18.38
N PRO A 26 -19.79 -5.77 -19.65
CA PRO A 26 -18.95 -5.35 -20.76
C PRO A 26 -18.96 -3.84 -20.98
N ALA A 27 -19.96 -3.13 -20.44
CA ALA A 27 -20.10 -1.68 -20.56
C ALA A 27 -19.35 -0.91 -19.45
N GLN A 28 -18.86 -1.60 -18.42
CA GLN A 28 -18.09 -0.97 -17.35
C GLN A 28 -16.60 -1.00 -17.66
N ASP A 29 -16.02 0.19 -17.70
CA ASP A 29 -14.57 0.41 -17.85
C ASP A 29 -13.75 -0.15 -16.67
N GLN A 30 -14.35 -0.15 -15.47
CA GLN A 30 -13.76 -0.64 -14.23
C GLN A 30 -14.82 -1.31 -13.33
N GLN A 31 -14.44 -2.41 -12.67
CA GLN A 31 -15.30 -3.09 -11.69
C GLN A 31 -14.52 -3.40 -10.42
N LEU A 32 -14.99 -2.88 -9.28
CA LEU A 32 -14.41 -3.20 -7.97
C LEU A 32 -14.80 -4.62 -7.55
N LEU A 33 -13.82 -5.45 -7.23
CA LEU A 33 -14.05 -6.87 -6.95
C LEU A 33 -14.20 -7.19 -5.45
N GLY A 34 -13.99 -6.22 -4.56
CA GLY A 34 -13.94 -6.43 -3.10
C GLY A 34 -15.09 -7.29 -2.54
N ASN A 35 -16.33 -6.94 -2.88
CA ASN A 35 -17.55 -7.60 -2.38
C ASN A 35 -17.85 -8.97 -3.04
N HIS A 36 -17.03 -9.35 -4.03
CA HIS A 36 -17.09 -10.62 -4.75
C HIS A 36 -15.98 -11.57 -4.33
N ILE A 37 -15.06 -11.12 -3.46
CA ILE A 37 -14.01 -11.95 -2.89
C ILE A 37 -14.60 -12.87 -1.85
N GLU A 38 -14.26 -14.14 -1.96
CA GLU A 38 -14.36 -15.11 -0.88
C GLU A 38 -12.96 -15.41 -0.34
N TYR A 39 -12.83 -15.69 0.94
CA TYR A 39 -11.52 -15.91 1.55
C TYR A 39 -11.50 -17.03 2.59
N VAL A 40 -10.30 -17.57 2.79
CA VAL A 40 -9.92 -18.51 3.86
C VAL A 40 -8.59 -18.06 4.45
N GLU A 41 -8.48 -18.07 5.78
CA GLU A 41 -7.21 -17.84 6.47
C GLU A 41 -6.47 -19.17 6.63
N ASP A 42 -5.21 -19.22 6.20
CA ASP A 42 -4.26 -20.28 6.55
C ASP A 42 -3.23 -19.71 7.53
N SER A 43 -3.51 -19.85 8.82
CA SER A 43 -2.60 -19.47 9.91
C SER A 43 -1.48 -20.49 10.14
N SER A 44 -1.64 -21.71 9.61
CA SER A 44 -0.65 -22.79 9.76
C SER A 44 0.48 -22.73 8.72
N HIS A 45 0.23 -22.03 7.61
CA HIS A 45 1.10 -21.95 6.43
C HIS A 45 1.35 -23.31 5.75
N GLN A 46 0.41 -24.25 5.89
CA GLN A 46 0.55 -25.61 5.38
C GLN A 46 -0.33 -25.88 4.17
N LEU A 47 -1.35 -25.06 3.92
CA LEU A 47 -2.30 -25.31 2.83
C LEU A 47 -1.62 -25.06 1.48
N GLN A 48 -1.74 -26.05 0.59
CA GLN A 48 -1.34 -25.93 -0.80
C GLN A 48 -2.55 -25.68 -1.69
N VAL A 49 -2.32 -25.26 -2.94
CA VAL A 49 -3.41 -25.01 -3.89
C VAL A 49 -4.31 -26.25 -4.06
N ALA A 50 -3.75 -27.46 -4.00
CA ALA A 50 -4.52 -28.70 -4.10
C ALA A 50 -5.55 -28.84 -2.97
N ASP A 51 -5.16 -28.51 -1.73
CA ASP A 51 -6.06 -28.53 -0.57
C ASP A 51 -7.17 -27.49 -0.75
N ILE A 52 -6.82 -26.29 -1.20
CA ILE A 52 -7.74 -25.17 -1.43
C ILE A 52 -8.78 -25.49 -2.50
N LEU A 53 -8.40 -26.21 -3.55
CA LEU A 53 -9.32 -26.66 -4.61
C LEU A 53 -10.33 -27.69 -4.08
N SER A 54 -9.96 -28.47 -3.06
CA SER A 54 -10.84 -29.48 -2.45
C SER A 54 -11.78 -28.93 -1.38
N LEU A 55 -11.58 -27.67 -0.93
CA LEU A 55 -12.37 -27.09 0.14
C LEU A 55 -13.85 -26.93 -0.26
N PRO A 56 -14.79 -27.33 0.62
CA PRO A 56 -16.21 -27.16 0.36
C PRO A 56 -16.58 -25.67 0.33
N PRO A 57 -17.66 -25.27 -0.38
CA PRO A 57 -18.10 -23.87 -0.43
C PRO A 57 -18.36 -23.25 0.96
N SER A 58 -18.75 -24.05 1.95
CA SER A 58 -18.99 -23.63 3.33
C SER A 58 -17.73 -23.19 4.10
N ALA A 59 -16.54 -23.59 3.64
CA ALA A 59 -15.29 -23.16 4.26
C ALA A 59 -14.92 -21.71 3.90
N TRP A 60 -15.54 -21.15 2.85
CA TRP A 60 -15.21 -19.83 2.33
C TRP A 60 -16.05 -18.75 2.99
N THR A 61 -15.40 -17.69 3.46
CA THR A 61 -16.08 -16.51 4.01
C THR A 61 -16.17 -15.42 2.96
N ARG A 62 -17.35 -14.83 2.77
CA ARG A 62 -17.52 -13.71 1.83
C ARG A 62 -16.99 -12.40 2.43
N ASN A 63 -16.20 -11.66 1.66
CA ASN A 63 -15.79 -10.32 2.03
C ASN A 63 -16.95 -9.33 1.82
N GLN A 64 -17.20 -8.48 2.83
CA GLN A 64 -18.29 -7.49 2.83
C GLN A 64 -17.78 -6.05 2.67
N LYS A 65 -16.47 -5.88 2.44
CA LYS A 65 -15.82 -4.58 2.30
C LYS A 65 -15.39 -4.37 0.85
N GLU A 66 -15.35 -3.11 0.42
CA GLU A 66 -14.85 -2.73 -0.92
C GLU A 66 -13.41 -3.18 -1.19
N THR A 67 -12.61 -3.34 -0.14
CA THR A 67 -11.25 -3.88 -0.21
C THR A 67 -11.07 -4.95 0.86
N PHE A 68 -10.48 -6.08 0.47
CA PHE A 68 -10.06 -7.09 1.43
C PHE A 68 -8.89 -6.53 2.26
N ASN A 69 -9.06 -6.42 3.57
CA ASN A 69 -8.08 -5.82 4.47
C ASN A 69 -8.05 -6.57 5.80
N GLN A 70 -6.88 -7.10 6.14
CA GLN A 70 -6.62 -7.84 7.38
C GLN A 70 -5.52 -7.19 8.24
N GLY A 71 -5.09 -5.98 7.88
CA GLY A 71 -4.04 -5.26 8.60
C GLY A 71 -2.73 -6.03 8.66
N TYR A 72 -1.99 -5.87 9.75
CA TYR A 72 -0.74 -6.60 9.99
C TYR A 72 -1.01 -8.01 10.52
N ASN A 73 -1.18 -8.98 9.62
CA ASN A 73 -1.33 -10.39 9.93
C ASN A 73 -0.35 -11.22 9.08
N GLY A 74 0.39 -12.13 9.73
CA GLY A 74 1.39 -12.98 9.09
C GLY A 74 0.85 -14.24 8.40
N SER A 75 -0.44 -14.54 8.55
CA SER A 75 -1.13 -15.67 7.91
C SER A 75 -1.08 -15.59 6.38
N ILE A 76 -1.25 -16.73 5.71
CA ILE A 76 -1.51 -16.78 4.28
C ILE A 76 -3.01 -16.64 4.05
N TRP A 77 -3.39 -15.65 3.25
CA TRP A 77 -4.78 -15.40 2.91
C TRP A 77 -5.08 -15.95 1.53
N TRP A 78 -5.92 -16.98 1.47
CA TRP A 78 -6.42 -17.54 0.23
C TRP A 78 -7.69 -16.81 -0.18
N LEU A 79 -7.64 -16.12 -1.31
CA LEU A 79 -8.78 -15.41 -1.90
C LEU A 79 -9.27 -16.16 -3.12
N ARG A 80 -10.59 -16.22 -3.30
CA ARG A 80 -11.25 -16.81 -4.46
C ARG A 80 -12.14 -15.78 -5.13
N LEU A 81 -12.03 -15.71 -6.45
CA LEU A 81 -12.89 -14.92 -7.33
C LEU A 81 -13.43 -15.82 -8.45
N ARG A 82 -14.69 -15.58 -8.84
CA ARG A 82 -15.33 -16.24 -9.98
C ARG A 82 -15.82 -15.18 -10.94
N LEU A 83 -15.24 -15.16 -12.14
CA LEU A 83 -15.52 -14.18 -13.19
C LEU A 83 -16.22 -14.91 -14.35
N GLN A 84 -17.45 -14.50 -14.65
CA GLN A 84 -18.20 -15.08 -15.76
C GLN A 84 -18.20 -14.15 -16.98
N ASN A 85 -18.05 -14.74 -18.17
CA ASN A 85 -18.34 -14.07 -19.43
C ASN A 85 -19.79 -14.27 -19.87
N PRO A 86 -20.70 -13.32 -19.65
CA PRO A 86 -22.05 -13.47 -20.19
C PRO A 86 -22.11 -13.22 -21.71
N THR A 87 -21.03 -12.71 -22.33
CA THR A 87 -21.07 -12.27 -23.73
C THR A 87 -20.83 -13.41 -24.71
N THR A 88 -21.18 -13.15 -25.98
CA THR A 88 -20.93 -14.05 -27.12
C THR A 88 -19.54 -13.86 -27.74
N ARG A 89 -18.68 -13.04 -27.14
CA ARG A 89 -17.33 -12.74 -27.65
C ARG A 89 -16.27 -13.05 -26.59
N PRO A 90 -15.05 -13.43 -27.00
CA PRO A 90 -13.92 -13.46 -26.09
C PRO A 90 -13.75 -12.10 -25.41
N GLN A 91 -13.32 -12.12 -24.14
CA GLN A 91 -13.06 -10.91 -23.39
C GLN A 91 -11.62 -10.92 -22.89
N GLU A 92 -10.98 -9.77 -23.01
CA GLU A 92 -9.65 -9.49 -22.48
C GLU A 92 -9.79 -8.38 -21.43
N ARG A 93 -9.28 -8.62 -20.23
CA ARG A 93 -9.35 -7.69 -19.10
C ARG A 93 -8.06 -7.73 -18.30
N LEU A 94 -7.79 -6.66 -17.59
CA LEU A 94 -6.67 -6.55 -16.66
C LEU A 94 -7.19 -6.61 -15.23
N LEU A 95 -6.78 -7.63 -14.48
CA LEU A 95 -7.02 -7.70 -13.05
C LEU A 95 -5.87 -7.00 -12.32
N GLU A 96 -6.16 -5.85 -11.74
CA GLU A 96 -5.21 -5.06 -10.95
C GLU A 96 -5.36 -5.39 -9.47
N ILE A 97 -4.22 -5.59 -8.80
CA ILE A 97 -4.07 -5.60 -7.34
C ILE A 97 -3.29 -4.33 -6.95
N GLY A 98 -4.02 -3.30 -6.52
CA GLY A 98 -3.53 -1.93 -6.33
C GLY A 98 -2.76 -1.66 -5.04
N TYR A 99 -1.97 -2.64 -4.57
CA TYR A 99 -1.16 -2.48 -3.36
C TYR A 99 0.25 -3.05 -3.61
N PRO A 100 1.22 -2.21 -4.06
CA PRO A 100 2.50 -2.67 -4.61
C PRO A 100 3.50 -3.20 -3.57
N VAL A 101 3.20 -3.05 -2.28
CA VAL A 101 4.05 -3.44 -1.14
C VAL A 101 3.63 -4.79 -0.52
N LEU A 102 2.92 -5.62 -1.29
CA LEU A 102 2.63 -7.01 -0.90
C LEU A 102 3.85 -7.88 -1.18
N ASP A 103 4.28 -8.64 -0.18
CA ASP A 103 5.49 -9.45 -0.29
C ASP A 103 5.38 -10.56 -1.34
N GLN A 104 4.33 -11.38 -1.25
CA GLN A 104 4.14 -12.56 -2.07
C GLN A 104 2.67 -12.75 -2.42
N ILE A 105 2.42 -12.91 -3.72
CA ILE A 105 1.11 -13.23 -4.28
C ILE A 105 1.32 -14.37 -5.27
N ALA A 106 0.66 -15.50 -5.05
CA ALA A 106 0.58 -16.57 -6.03
C ALA A 106 -0.83 -16.59 -6.61
N ALA A 107 -0.96 -16.40 -7.92
CA ALA A 107 -2.23 -16.44 -8.62
C ALA A 107 -2.36 -17.74 -9.41
N TYR A 108 -3.42 -18.49 -9.15
CA TYR A 108 -3.76 -19.72 -9.85
C TYR A 108 -5.09 -19.52 -10.58
N ILE A 109 -5.07 -19.64 -11.90
CA ILE A 109 -6.22 -19.38 -12.78
C ILE A 109 -6.67 -20.71 -13.37
N TYR A 110 -7.95 -21.02 -13.17
CA TYR A 110 -8.61 -22.24 -13.63
C TYR A 110 -9.84 -21.91 -14.47
N ASP A 111 -10.24 -22.83 -15.35
CA ASP A 111 -11.58 -22.83 -15.93
C ASP A 111 -12.60 -23.47 -14.97
N GLU A 112 -13.89 -23.39 -15.33
CA GLU A 112 -14.98 -24.01 -14.56
C GLU A 112 -14.90 -25.54 -14.48
N ALA A 113 -14.21 -26.18 -15.44
CA ALA A 113 -14.00 -27.62 -15.46
C ALA A 113 -12.85 -28.07 -14.53
N GLY A 114 -12.11 -27.12 -13.93
CA GLY A 114 -10.98 -27.39 -13.04
C GLY A 114 -9.65 -27.57 -13.75
N ASN A 115 -9.56 -27.29 -15.05
CA ASN A 115 -8.29 -27.30 -15.76
C ASN A 115 -7.51 -26.03 -15.42
N ARG A 116 -6.22 -26.20 -15.11
CA ARG A 116 -5.32 -25.09 -14.81
C ARG A 116 -4.93 -24.37 -16.10
N ILE A 117 -5.31 -23.10 -16.21
CA ILE A 117 -4.98 -22.24 -17.34
C ILE A 117 -3.59 -21.63 -17.14
N ARG A 118 -3.35 -21.01 -15.98
CA ARG A 118 -2.11 -20.26 -15.72
C ARG A 118 -1.77 -20.21 -14.24
N THR A 119 -0.48 -20.09 -13.94
CA THR A 119 0.01 -19.78 -12.59
C THR A 119 1.00 -18.63 -12.70
N LEU A 120 0.87 -17.66 -11.82
CA LEU A 120 1.73 -16.47 -11.75
C LEU A 120 2.24 -16.28 -10.33
N ARG A 121 3.48 -15.81 -10.23
CA ARG A 121 4.09 -15.36 -8.98
C ARG A 121 4.33 -13.86 -9.10
N LEU A 122 3.83 -13.14 -8.11
CA LEU A 122 3.83 -11.68 -8.01
C LEU A 122 4.22 -11.33 -6.58
N GLY A 123 4.49 -10.05 -6.33
CA GLY A 123 4.95 -9.54 -5.05
C GLY A 123 6.26 -8.77 -5.18
N ASP A 124 6.62 -8.01 -4.15
CA ASP A 124 7.84 -7.20 -4.12
C ASP A 124 9.10 -7.99 -3.72
N LYS A 125 8.95 -9.25 -3.30
CA LYS A 125 10.07 -10.17 -3.05
C LYS A 125 10.63 -10.79 -4.33
N TYR A 126 9.98 -10.57 -5.47
CA TYR A 126 10.45 -10.96 -6.79
C TYR A 126 10.94 -9.73 -7.55
N PRO A 127 11.99 -9.86 -8.39
CA PRO A 127 12.45 -8.77 -9.24
C PRO A 127 11.29 -8.14 -10.03
N PHE A 128 11.29 -6.82 -10.15
CA PHE A 128 10.22 -6.07 -10.79
C PHE A 128 9.96 -6.56 -12.23
N ARG A 129 11.02 -6.91 -12.96
CA ARG A 129 10.96 -7.36 -14.35
C ARG A 129 10.30 -8.73 -14.55
N GLU A 130 10.06 -9.50 -13.49
CA GLU A 130 9.30 -10.76 -13.58
C GLU A 130 7.79 -10.54 -13.68
N ARG A 131 7.32 -9.29 -13.50
CA ARG A 131 5.89 -8.96 -13.61
C ARG A 131 5.42 -9.16 -15.07
N PRO A 132 4.21 -9.74 -15.26
CA PRO A 132 3.68 -9.99 -16.61
C PRO A 132 3.32 -8.68 -17.36
N VAL A 133 3.10 -7.59 -16.63
CA VAL A 133 2.87 -6.24 -17.17
C VAL A 133 3.83 -5.31 -16.44
N ASP A 134 4.55 -4.48 -17.19
CA ASP A 134 5.44 -3.44 -16.64
C ASP A 134 4.60 -2.31 -16.03
N HIS A 135 4.19 -2.52 -14.78
CA HIS A 135 3.37 -1.59 -14.03
C HIS A 135 3.72 -1.64 -12.55
N ARG A 136 3.60 -0.48 -11.87
CA ARG A 136 3.91 -0.34 -10.43
C ARG A 136 3.02 -1.19 -9.54
N HIS A 137 1.76 -1.43 -9.91
CA HIS A 137 0.85 -2.38 -9.25
C HIS A 137 0.97 -3.77 -9.89
N PHE A 138 0.43 -4.79 -9.22
CA PHE A 138 0.40 -6.14 -9.80
C PHE A 138 -0.79 -6.26 -10.74
N VAL A 139 -0.52 -6.48 -12.03
CA VAL A 139 -1.56 -6.57 -13.06
C VAL A 139 -1.51 -7.95 -13.70
N ILE A 140 -2.64 -8.65 -13.72
CA ILE A 140 -2.78 -9.97 -14.30
C ILE A 140 -3.63 -9.84 -15.57
N PRO A 141 -3.08 -10.09 -16.77
CA PRO A 141 -3.88 -10.17 -17.98
C PRO A 141 -4.73 -11.43 -17.96
N LEU A 142 -6.03 -11.26 -18.18
CA LEU A 142 -7.02 -12.31 -18.19
C LEU A 142 -7.71 -12.36 -19.56
N GLU A 143 -7.81 -13.57 -20.09
CA GLU A 143 -8.50 -13.85 -21.33
C GLU A 143 -9.46 -15.00 -21.09
N TRP A 144 -10.69 -14.88 -21.55
CA TRP A 144 -11.67 -15.96 -21.44
C TRP A 144 -12.68 -15.95 -22.59
N GLN A 145 -13.08 -17.16 -22.97
CA GLN A 145 -13.97 -17.43 -24.10
C GLN A 145 -15.44 -17.02 -23.79
N PRO A 146 -16.29 -16.89 -24.82
CA PRO A 146 -17.72 -16.71 -24.64
C PRO A 146 -18.31 -17.75 -23.66
N GLN A 147 -19.19 -17.32 -22.76
CA GLN A 147 -19.86 -18.18 -21.77
C GLN A 147 -18.94 -18.93 -20.79
N GLN A 148 -17.63 -18.68 -20.81
CA GLN A 148 -16.67 -19.28 -19.89
C GLN A 148 -16.71 -18.59 -18.52
N THR A 149 -16.53 -19.39 -17.47
CA THR A 149 -16.23 -18.89 -16.11
C THR A 149 -14.77 -19.15 -15.78
N LEU A 150 -14.07 -18.11 -15.35
CA LEU A 150 -12.75 -18.23 -14.72
C LEU A 150 -12.88 -18.30 -13.21
N VAL A 151 -12.09 -19.19 -12.60
CA VAL A 151 -11.92 -19.25 -11.15
C VAL A 151 -10.49 -18.90 -10.81
N ILE A 152 -10.31 -17.82 -10.06
CA ILE A 152 -9.00 -17.27 -9.68
C ILE A 152 -8.81 -17.49 -8.19
N TYR A 153 -7.72 -18.18 -7.84
CA TYR A 153 -7.26 -18.34 -6.47
C TYR A 153 -6.00 -17.51 -6.26
N LEU A 154 -6.00 -16.64 -5.25
CA LEU A 154 -4.83 -15.85 -4.87
C LEU A 154 -4.37 -16.29 -3.48
N ALA A 155 -3.12 -16.72 -3.34
CA ALA A 155 -2.48 -16.86 -2.04
C ALA A 155 -1.68 -15.59 -1.77
N VAL A 156 -2.07 -14.82 -0.75
CA VAL A 156 -1.43 -13.56 -0.38
C VAL A 156 -0.75 -13.71 0.98
N ARG A 157 0.54 -13.40 1.04
CA ARG A 157 1.33 -13.39 2.27
C ARG A 157 2.16 -12.13 2.31
N SER A 158 2.12 -11.42 3.44
CA SER A 158 2.93 -10.21 3.63
C SER A 158 3.32 -9.98 5.09
N ALA A 159 4.53 -9.48 5.32
CA ALA A 159 4.96 -8.90 6.59
C ALA A 159 4.46 -7.46 6.78
N SER A 160 4.13 -6.78 5.67
CA SER A 160 3.42 -5.50 5.66
C SER A 160 1.92 -5.70 5.94
N SER A 161 1.12 -4.63 5.84
CA SER A 161 -0.33 -4.75 5.97
C SER A 161 -0.91 -5.56 4.80
N VAL A 162 -1.76 -6.55 5.06
CA VAL A 162 -2.45 -7.30 4.01
C VAL A 162 -3.68 -6.51 3.56
N GLN A 163 -3.52 -5.78 2.45
CA GLN A 163 -4.59 -5.07 1.76
C GLN A 163 -4.58 -5.49 0.28
N VAL A 164 -5.72 -5.98 -0.22
CA VAL A 164 -5.82 -6.53 -1.57
C VAL A 164 -6.96 -5.82 -2.32
N PRO A 165 -6.80 -4.53 -2.65
CA PRO A 165 -7.76 -3.82 -3.49
C PRO A 165 -7.69 -4.41 -4.89
N MET A 166 -8.80 -5.00 -5.36
CA MET A 166 -8.87 -5.65 -6.66
C MET A 166 -9.87 -4.95 -7.56
N VAL A 167 -9.40 -4.63 -8.76
CA VAL A 167 -10.19 -3.96 -9.78
C VAL A 167 -10.01 -4.70 -11.09
N LEU A 168 -11.13 -4.98 -11.77
CA LEU A 168 -11.13 -5.53 -13.11
C LEU A 168 -11.29 -4.38 -14.10
N TRP A 169 -10.35 -4.23 -15.02
CA TRP A 169 -10.32 -3.13 -15.97
C TRP A 169 -10.47 -3.60 -17.41
N GLN A 170 -11.16 -2.78 -18.21
CA GLN A 170 -10.90 -2.76 -19.64
C GLN A 170 -9.51 -2.18 -19.91
N GLU A 171 -8.76 -2.78 -20.83
CA GLU A 171 -7.36 -2.42 -21.09
C GLU A 171 -7.17 -0.92 -21.41
N GLN A 172 -7.99 -0.38 -22.32
CA GLN A 172 -7.91 1.05 -22.67
C GLN A 172 -8.20 1.97 -21.48
N ALA A 173 -9.18 1.60 -20.64
CA ALA A 173 -9.53 2.35 -19.45
C ALA A 173 -8.40 2.30 -18.40
N PHE A 174 -7.78 1.13 -18.23
CA PHE A 174 -6.62 0.95 -17.36
C PHE A 174 -5.48 1.91 -17.71
N TYR A 175 -5.03 1.94 -18.98
CA TYR A 175 -3.94 2.83 -19.40
C TYR A 175 -4.32 4.31 -19.38
N ASN A 176 -5.58 4.64 -19.63
CA ASN A 176 -6.08 6.02 -19.50
C ASN A 176 -6.07 6.47 -18.03
N HIS A 177 -6.54 5.62 -17.11
CA HIS A 177 -6.50 5.88 -15.67
C HIS A 177 -5.04 6.02 -15.21
N ASP A 178 -4.18 5.09 -15.62
CA ASP A 178 -2.77 5.10 -15.25
C ASP A 178 -2.04 6.36 -15.71
N ARG A 179 -2.26 6.82 -16.95
CA ARG A 179 -1.68 8.10 -17.43
C ARG A 179 -2.04 9.27 -16.54
N SER A 180 -3.30 9.35 -16.10
CA SER A 180 -3.74 10.45 -15.24
C SER A 180 -3.04 10.42 -13.87
N GLN A 181 -2.87 9.22 -13.31
CA GLN A 181 -2.15 9.00 -12.06
C GLN A 181 -0.67 9.35 -12.20
N VAL A 182 -0.01 8.87 -13.26
CA VAL A 182 1.39 9.17 -13.55
C VAL A 182 1.62 10.67 -13.75
N LEU A 183 0.71 11.37 -14.44
CA LEU A 183 0.79 12.81 -14.60
C LEU A 183 0.71 13.56 -13.26
N MET A 184 -0.23 13.17 -12.38
CA MET A 184 -0.36 13.75 -11.05
C MET A 184 0.91 13.54 -10.21
N HIS A 185 1.47 12.33 -10.23
CA HIS A 185 2.72 12.02 -9.56
C HIS A 185 3.89 12.81 -10.18
N GLY A 186 3.95 12.95 -11.51
CA GLY A 186 4.95 13.76 -12.20
C GLY A 186 4.93 15.23 -11.78
N VAL A 187 3.74 15.82 -11.63
CA VAL A 187 3.58 17.19 -11.09
C VAL A 187 4.08 17.26 -9.64
N TYR A 188 3.72 16.29 -8.79
CA TYR A 188 4.20 16.22 -7.41
C TYR A 188 5.74 16.17 -7.35
N TYR A 189 6.36 15.25 -8.11
CA TYR A 189 7.82 15.11 -8.13
C TYR A 189 8.51 16.37 -8.70
N GLY A 190 7.91 17.01 -9.71
CA GLY A 190 8.39 18.27 -10.27
C GLY A 190 8.36 19.43 -9.26
N ILE A 191 7.26 19.60 -8.52
CA ILE A 191 7.16 20.62 -7.45
C ILE A 191 8.21 20.37 -6.37
N MET A 192 8.37 19.11 -5.95
CA MET A 192 9.35 18.75 -4.93
C MET A 192 10.78 19.01 -5.40
N LEU A 193 11.10 18.73 -6.67
CA LEU A 193 12.39 19.04 -7.26
C LEU A 193 12.67 20.55 -7.26
N VAL A 194 11.69 21.37 -7.66
CA VAL A 194 11.81 22.84 -7.61
C VAL A 194 12.03 23.33 -6.18
N MET A 195 11.30 22.79 -5.20
CA MET A 195 11.49 23.12 -3.78
C MET A 195 12.91 22.78 -3.29
N VAL A 196 13.44 21.62 -3.68
CA VAL A 196 14.81 21.21 -3.38
C VAL A 196 15.81 22.18 -4.00
N MET A 197 15.69 22.47 -5.30
CA MET A 197 16.61 23.37 -5.99
C MET A 197 16.58 24.78 -5.40
N TYR A 198 15.38 25.33 -5.17
CA TYR A 198 15.21 26.66 -4.57
C TYR A 198 15.87 26.77 -3.19
N ASN A 199 15.57 25.81 -2.29
CA ASN A 199 16.14 25.84 -0.94
C ASN A 199 17.64 25.52 -0.93
N LEU A 200 18.13 24.74 -1.90
CA LEU A 200 19.56 24.51 -2.06
C LEU A 200 20.29 25.80 -2.50
N PHE A 201 19.71 26.59 -3.41
CA PHE A 201 20.28 27.90 -3.76
C PHE A 201 20.30 28.85 -2.58
N ILE A 202 19.23 28.89 -1.77
CA ILE A 202 19.22 29.71 -0.54
C ILE A 202 20.29 29.22 0.44
N PHE A 203 20.44 27.91 0.61
CA PHE A 203 21.50 27.36 1.45
C PHE A 203 22.89 27.82 0.97
N LEU A 204 23.16 27.75 -0.33
CA LEU A 204 24.44 28.18 -0.90
C LEU A 204 24.66 29.69 -0.77
N ALA A 205 23.60 30.50 -0.83
CA ALA A 205 23.67 31.96 -0.73
C ALA A 205 23.79 32.47 0.73
N MET A 206 23.02 31.90 1.66
CA MET A 206 22.97 32.33 3.06
C MET A 206 23.95 31.55 3.96
N GLY A 207 24.33 30.33 3.59
CA GLY A 207 25.21 29.47 4.40
C GLY A 207 24.56 28.90 5.67
N GLU A 208 23.26 29.12 5.88
CA GLU A 208 22.57 28.66 7.09
C GLU A 208 22.15 27.18 7.00
N ARG A 209 22.58 26.37 7.96
CA ARG A 209 22.32 24.91 8.00
C ARG A 209 20.84 24.52 8.00
N ASN A 210 19.95 25.43 8.37
CA ASN A 210 18.51 25.20 8.41
C ASN A 210 17.95 24.84 7.04
N TYR A 211 18.42 25.53 6.00
CA TYR A 211 18.03 25.27 4.63
C TYR A 211 18.52 23.90 4.14
N LEU A 212 19.70 23.45 4.59
CA LEU A 212 20.20 22.11 4.28
C LEU A 212 19.32 21.01 4.90
N TYR A 213 18.94 21.15 6.18
CA TYR A 213 18.03 20.18 6.81
C TYR A 213 16.66 20.15 6.13
N TYR A 214 16.16 21.32 5.72
CA TYR A 214 14.93 21.39 4.94
C TYR A 214 15.07 20.67 3.58
N VAL A 215 16.14 20.92 2.83
CA VAL A 215 16.41 20.23 1.56
C VAL A 215 16.45 18.72 1.75
N LEU A 216 17.16 18.23 2.78
CA LEU A 216 17.26 16.79 3.06
C LEU A 216 15.92 16.19 3.45
N PHE A 217 15.11 16.89 4.25
CA PHE A 217 13.74 16.49 4.58
C PHE A 217 12.87 16.39 3.33
N VAL A 218 12.88 17.44 2.49
CA VAL A 218 12.09 17.48 1.24
C VAL A 218 12.58 16.45 0.23
N CYS A 219 13.85 16.05 0.23
CA CYS A 219 14.32 14.92 -0.59
C CYS A 219 13.79 13.56 -0.08
N CYS A 220 13.64 13.39 1.24
CA CYS A 220 13.19 12.11 1.80
C CYS A 220 11.71 11.83 1.48
N MET A 221 10.85 12.86 1.46
CA MET A 221 9.41 12.69 1.25
C MET A 221 9.04 12.10 -0.14
N PRO A 222 9.57 12.59 -1.26
CA PRO A 222 9.38 11.99 -2.58
C PRO A 222 9.93 10.57 -2.66
N LEU A 223 11.10 10.29 -2.07
CA LEU A 223 11.66 8.93 -2.06
C LEU A 223 10.79 7.97 -1.25
N PHE A 224 10.25 8.44 -0.12
CA PHE A 224 9.28 7.69 0.68
C PHE A 224 8.00 7.41 -0.11
N LEU A 225 7.42 8.43 -0.74
CA LEU A 225 6.22 8.27 -1.56
C LEU A 225 6.48 7.34 -2.76
N ALA A 226 7.62 7.48 -3.44
CA ALA A 226 8.01 6.62 -4.55
C ALA A 226 8.13 5.16 -4.13
N SER A 227 8.67 4.90 -2.94
CA SER A 227 8.79 3.56 -2.39
C SER A 227 7.41 2.97 -2.05
N LEU A 228 6.51 3.75 -1.44
CA LEU A 228 5.15 3.31 -1.10
C LEU A 228 4.26 3.06 -2.31
N THR A 229 4.39 3.89 -3.35
CA THR A 229 3.56 3.83 -4.57
C THR A 229 4.12 2.86 -5.61
N GLY A 230 5.31 2.29 -5.38
CA GLY A 230 5.98 1.36 -6.30
C GLY A 230 6.76 2.02 -7.44
N PHE A 231 6.75 3.35 -7.57
CA PHE A 231 7.58 4.09 -8.54
C PHE A 231 9.08 3.90 -8.29
N GLY A 232 9.50 3.84 -7.02
CA GLY A 232 10.88 3.57 -6.66
C GLY A 232 11.35 2.20 -7.16
N PHE A 233 10.50 1.18 -6.97
CA PHE A 233 10.81 -0.16 -7.47
C PHE A 233 10.82 -0.21 -9.00
N GLN A 234 9.85 0.43 -9.66
CA GLN A 234 9.77 0.42 -11.12
C GLN A 234 10.98 1.11 -11.79
N TYR A 235 11.42 2.27 -11.29
CA TYR A 235 12.38 3.12 -12.00
C TYR A 235 13.78 3.18 -11.37
N LEU A 236 13.90 3.11 -10.05
CA LEU A 236 15.17 3.38 -9.36
C LEU A 236 15.93 2.12 -8.96
N TRP A 237 15.22 1.05 -8.57
CA TRP A 237 15.86 -0.19 -8.08
C TRP A 237 15.08 -1.48 -8.43
N PRO A 238 14.75 -1.74 -9.70
CA PRO A 238 13.88 -2.85 -10.12
C PRO A 238 14.34 -4.25 -9.72
N GLU A 239 15.64 -4.45 -9.50
CA GLU A 239 16.20 -5.75 -9.13
C GLU A 239 16.44 -5.89 -7.62
N ALA A 240 16.43 -4.79 -6.86
CA ALA A 240 16.83 -4.77 -5.46
C ALA A 240 15.64 -5.03 -4.52
N THR A 241 15.10 -6.25 -4.56
CA THR A 241 13.91 -6.65 -3.78
C THR A 241 14.06 -6.40 -2.28
N ARG A 242 15.23 -6.69 -1.70
CA ARG A 242 15.52 -6.42 -0.27
C ARG A 242 15.53 -4.94 0.06
N TRP A 243 16.10 -4.12 -0.82
CA TRP A 243 16.13 -2.68 -0.63
C TRP A 243 14.74 -2.07 -0.74
N ASN A 244 13.84 -2.65 -1.53
CA ASN A 244 12.50 -2.10 -1.73
C ASN A 244 11.71 -1.95 -0.42
N ASP A 245 11.71 -2.98 0.43
CA ASP A 245 11.07 -2.94 1.76
C ASP A 245 11.72 -1.89 2.67
N GLN A 246 13.06 -1.89 2.63
CA GLN A 246 13.90 -1.09 3.49
C GLN A 246 13.85 0.39 3.12
N ALA A 247 13.71 0.72 1.83
CA ALA A 247 13.61 2.06 1.32
C ALA A 247 12.45 2.81 1.98
N ILE A 248 11.28 2.18 2.16
CA ILE A 248 10.12 2.76 2.85
C ILE A 248 10.50 3.17 4.28
N LEU A 249 11.13 2.25 5.03
CA LEU A 249 11.48 2.47 6.43
C LEU A 249 12.59 3.50 6.60
N VAL A 250 13.65 3.41 5.79
CA VAL A 250 14.79 4.32 5.83
C VAL A 250 14.38 5.73 5.44
N THR A 251 13.67 5.90 4.32
CA THR A 251 13.27 7.22 3.85
C THR A 251 12.32 7.90 4.83
N LEU A 252 11.39 7.16 5.46
CA LEU A 252 10.54 7.67 6.52
C LEU A 252 11.34 8.05 7.78
N ALA A 253 12.24 7.19 8.25
CA ALA A 253 13.08 7.48 9.41
C ALA A 253 13.99 8.70 9.16
N MET A 254 14.57 8.81 7.97
CA MET A 254 15.39 9.97 7.59
C MET A 254 14.54 11.25 7.45
N ALA A 255 13.30 11.16 6.96
CA ALA A 255 12.38 12.29 6.98
C ALA A 255 12.08 12.75 8.42
N VAL A 256 11.85 11.83 9.36
CA VAL A 256 11.68 12.17 10.79
C VAL A 256 12.95 12.82 11.35
N CYS A 257 14.13 12.30 11.01
CA CYS A 257 15.42 12.86 11.43
C CYS A 257 15.59 14.31 10.97
N PHE A 258 15.51 14.55 9.66
CA PHE A 258 15.73 15.88 9.09
C PHE A 258 14.60 16.85 9.44
N GLY A 259 13.35 16.38 9.55
CA GLY A 259 12.24 17.18 10.03
C GLY A 259 12.44 17.63 11.49
N SER A 260 12.94 16.74 12.36
CA SER A 260 13.30 17.10 13.74
C SER A 260 14.44 18.13 13.76
N LEU A 261 15.52 17.91 13.01
CA LEU A 261 16.65 18.85 12.94
C LEU A 261 16.26 20.21 12.34
N PHE A 262 15.42 20.22 11.31
CA PHE A 262 14.87 21.44 10.73
C PHE A 262 14.05 22.20 11.77
N THR A 263 13.06 21.55 12.38
CA THR A 263 12.20 22.13 13.42
C THR A 263 13.02 22.70 14.57
N HIS A 264 14.01 21.93 15.02
CA HIS A 264 14.90 22.29 16.10
C HIS A 264 15.65 23.60 15.83
N ASN A 265 16.25 23.74 14.65
CA ASN A 265 17.05 24.92 14.35
C ASN A 265 16.19 26.09 13.83
N PHE A 266 15.12 25.84 13.09
CA PHE A 266 14.21 26.88 12.58
C PHE A 266 13.50 27.62 13.71
N LEU A 267 13.00 26.88 14.72
CA LEU A 267 12.42 27.47 15.92
C LEU A 267 13.49 27.98 16.92
N ASN A 268 14.77 27.94 16.52
CA ASN A 268 15.92 28.32 17.32
C ASN A 268 15.89 27.68 18.72
N ALA A 269 15.59 26.38 18.81
CA ALA A 269 15.44 25.63 20.06
C ALA A 269 16.67 25.70 20.97
N THR A 270 17.83 26.06 20.42
CA THR A 270 19.03 26.37 21.18
C THR A 270 18.85 27.54 22.14
N ALA A 271 18.05 28.56 21.81
CA ALA A 271 17.78 29.68 22.72
C ALA A 271 16.71 29.36 23.81
N LEU A 272 16.17 28.13 23.83
CA LEU A 272 15.25 27.64 24.86
C LEU A 272 15.97 26.90 25.98
N HIS A 273 15.20 26.53 27.01
CA HIS A 273 15.61 25.65 28.09
C HIS A 273 16.32 24.38 27.57
N ASN A 274 17.41 23.97 28.23
CA ASN A 274 18.31 22.88 27.79
C ASN A 274 17.59 21.56 27.46
N PHE A 275 16.44 21.31 28.09
CA PHE A 275 15.58 20.15 27.81
C PHE A 275 15.17 20.06 26.32
N TYR A 276 14.61 21.14 25.75
CA TYR A 276 14.18 21.15 24.34
C TYR A 276 15.36 21.10 23.38
N ARG A 277 16.53 21.61 23.80
CA ARG A 277 17.79 21.53 23.07
C ARG A 277 18.24 20.06 22.89
N HIS A 278 18.33 19.31 23.98
CA HIS A 278 18.81 17.92 23.91
C HIS A 278 17.78 16.96 23.34
N LEU A 279 16.49 17.21 23.59
CA LEU A 279 15.42 16.33 23.13
C LEU A 279 15.34 16.25 21.59
N GLY A 280 15.43 17.38 20.88
CA GLY A 280 15.38 17.37 19.40
C GLY A 280 16.56 16.62 18.76
N GLN A 281 17.76 16.78 19.32
CA GLN A 281 18.96 16.05 18.89
C GLN A 281 18.85 14.55 19.18
N LEU A 282 18.32 14.18 20.34
CA LEU A 282 18.08 12.79 20.71
C LEU A 282 17.03 12.14 19.80
N LEU A 283 15.97 12.88 19.44
CA LEU A 283 14.97 12.41 18.48
C LEU A 283 15.54 12.27 17.05
N ALA A 284 16.46 13.13 16.64
CA ALA A 284 17.16 12.96 15.37
C ALA A 284 18.09 11.72 15.40
N ALA A 285 18.87 11.56 16.47
CA ALA A 285 19.77 10.42 16.63
C ALA A 285 19.02 9.08 16.70
N GLY A 286 17.89 9.02 17.42
CA GLY A 286 17.05 7.84 17.48
C GLY A 286 16.44 7.49 16.11
N ALA A 287 16.09 8.48 15.28
CA ALA A 287 15.61 8.25 13.93
C ALA A 287 16.70 7.63 13.03
N VAL A 288 17.95 8.10 13.14
CA VAL A 288 19.11 7.50 12.45
C VAL A 288 19.35 6.06 12.94
N LEU A 289 19.23 5.82 14.24
CA LEU A 289 19.34 4.46 14.79
C LEU A 289 18.25 3.54 14.22
N ILE A 290 17.00 4.00 14.14
CA ILE A 290 15.91 3.21 13.53
C ILE A 290 16.18 2.94 12.04
N ALA A 291 16.71 3.91 11.30
CA ALA A 291 17.11 3.72 9.90
C ALA A 291 18.22 2.65 9.76
N MET A 292 19.20 2.64 10.66
CA MET A 292 20.23 1.58 10.70
C MET A 292 19.64 0.22 11.06
N LEU A 293 18.74 0.17 12.05
CA LEU A 293 18.05 -1.06 12.45
C LEU A 293 17.14 -1.60 11.34
N ALA A 294 16.59 -0.74 10.48
CA ALA A 294 15.81 -1.13 9.30
C ALA A 294 16.62 -2.00 8.31
N MET A 295 17.95 -1.85 8.28
CA MET A 295 18.81 -2.70 7.46
C MET A 295 18.98 -4.12 8.02
N LEU A 296 18.78 -4.29 9.32
CA LEU A 296 19.14 -5.49 10.08
C LEU A 296 17.92 -6.30 10.52
N LEU A 297 16.80 -5.64 10.80
CA LEU A 297 15.61 -6.24 11.39
C LEU A 297 14.47 -6.43 10.38
N PRO A 298 13.55 -7.37 10.63
CA PRO A 298 12.35 -7.54 9.80
C PRO A 298 11.47 -6.30 9.75
N TYR A 299 10.85 -6.06 8.59
CA TYR A 299 10.01 -4.89 8.31
C TYR A 299 8.93 -4.66 9.37
N ASN A 300 8.22 -5.72 9.76
CA ASN A 300 7.11 -5.69 10.72
C ASN A 300 7.53 -5.24 12.13
N VAL A 301 8.77 -5.54 12.56
CA VAL A 301 9.30 -5.11 13.85
C VAL A 301 9.60 -3.61 13.81
N VAL A 302 10.30 -3.17 12.77
CA VAL A 302 10.77 -1.80 12.64
C VAL A 302 9.60 -0.83 12.44
N ILE A 303 8.61 -1.17 11.60
CA ILE A 303 7.46 -0.30 11.36
C ILE A 303 6.63 -0.06 12.64
N ARG A 304 6.51 -1.07 13.52
CA ARG A 304 5.82 -0.96 14.81
C ARG A 304 6.53 -0.04 15.81
N ILE A 305 7.84 0.15 15.65
CA ILE A 305 8.63 1.10 16.44
C ILE A 305 8.58 2.48 15.79
N LEU A 306 8.79 2.55 14.47
CA LEU A 306 8.91 3.78 13.70
C LEU A 306 7.63 4.62 13.70
N ILE A 307 6.45 4.01 13.57
CA ILE A 307 5.19 4.77 13.53
C ILE A 307 4.93 5.52 14.86
N PRO A 308 4.94 4.87 16.04
CA PRO A 308 4.82 5.59 17.31
C PRO A 308 5.94 6.61 17.52
N TYR A 309 7.17 6.28 17.12
CA TYR A 309 8.31 7.18 17.23
C TYR A 309 8.14 8.47 16.40
N ALA A 310 7.66 8.33 15.16
CA ALA A 310 7.33 9.45 14.29
C ALA A 310 6.22 10.30 14.91
N ALA A 311 5.17 9.67 15.45
CA ALA A 311 4.08 10.38 16.13
C ALA A 311 4.58 11.21 17.33
N VAL A 312 5.44 10.64 18.18
CA VAL A 312 6.07 11.36 19.29
C VAL A 312 6.91 12.54 18.79
N THR A 313 7.65 12.36 17.70
CA THR A 313 8.47 13.43 17.11
C THR A 313 7.60 14.56 16.54
N CYS A 314 6.47 14.24 15.92
CA CYS A 314 5.49 15.24 15.47
C CYS A 314 4.87 15.99 16.66
N CYS A 315 4.46 15.29 17.72
CA CYS A 315 3.96 15.92 18.93
C CYS A 315 4.99 16.87 19.57
N TYR A 316 6.27 16.45 19.60
CA TYR A 316 7.36 17.32 20.03
C TYR A 316 7.45 18.59 19.18
N GLY A 317 7.49 18.46 17.85
CA GLY A 317 7.59 19.61 16.94
C GLY A 317 6.41 20.58 17.10
N PHE A 318 5.19 20.05 17.21
CA PHE A 318 3.99 20.85 17.45
C PHE A 318 4.01 21.56 18.80
N SER A 319 4.38 20.86 19.88
CA SER A 319 4.52 21.45 21.22
C SER A 319 5.55 22.57 21.27
N LEU A 320 6.68 22.39 20.56
CA LEU A 320 7.73 23.39 20.44
C LEU A 320 7.26 24.62 19.64
N GLY A 321 6.49 24.39 18.57
CA GLY A 321 5.83 25.45 17.79
C GLY A 321 4.90 26.30 18.65
N ILE A 322 3.99 25.67 19.40
CA ILE A 322 3.07 26.36 20.32
C ILE A 322 3.85 27.15 21.38
N TYR A 323 4.82 26.52 22.04
CA TYR A 323 5.61 27.19 23.07
C TYR A 323 6.29 28.45 22.52
N ARG A 324 6.89 28.36 21.33
CA ARG A 324 7.58 29.48 20.69
C ARG A 324 6.64 30.56 20.21
N TRP A 325 5.45 30.21 19.74
CA TRP A 325 4.42 31.17 19.40
C TRP A 325 3.98 31.94 20.65
N VAL A 326 3.66 31.24 21.74
CA VAL A 326 3.27 31.88 23.02
C VAL A 326 4.39 32.77 23.57
N SER A 327 5.65 32.40 23.33
CA SER A 327 6.84 33.18 23.73
C SER A 327 7.15 34.37 22.81
N GLY A 328 6.28 34.72 21.84
CA GLY A 328 6.41 35.90 20.98
C GLY A 328 7.15 35.69 19.65
N GLY A 329 7.46 34.45 19.27
CA GLY A 329 8.11 34.14 18.00
C GLY A 329 7.15 34.22 16.81
N ILE A 330 7.26 35.28 15.99
CA ILE A 330 6.39 35.48 14.81
C ILE A 330 6.51 34.32 13.81
N SER A 331 7.72 33.82 13.56
CA SER A 331 7.95 32.68 12.65
C SER A 331 7.34 31.36 13.15
N ALA A 332 7.15 31.21 14.47
CA ALA A 332 6.57 30.01 15.06
C ALA A 332 5.06 29.90 14.82
N LYS A 333 4.36 31.04 14.67
CA LYS A 333 2.95 31.06 14.32
C LYS A 333 2.70 30.43 12.95
N TYR A 334 3.49 30.81 11.94
CA TYR A 334 3.38 30.25 10.60
C TYR A 334 3.74 28.76 10.57
N TYR A 335 4.78 28.36 11.30
CA TYR A 335 5.16 26.94 11.44
C TYR A 335 4.08 26.08 12.12
N THR A 336 3.36 26.61 13.11
CA THR A 336 2.38 25.82 13.89
C THR A 336 1.03 25.67 13.17
N ILE A 337 0.69 26.60 12.27
CA ILE A 337 -0.57 26.59 11.51
C ILE A 337 -0.42 25.78 10.20
N ALA A 338 0.76 25.79 9.60
CA ALA A 338 1.11 24.97 8.44
C ALA A 338 1.31 23.50 8.83
#